data_AF-A0A7M2YU08-F1
#
_entry.id   AF-A0A7M2YU08-F1
#
_cell.length_a   1.000
_cell.length_b   1.000
_cell.length_c   1.000
_cell.angle_alpha   90.00
_cell.angle_beta   90.00
_cell.angle_gamma   90.00
#
_symmetry.space_group_name_H-M   'P 1'
#
loop_
_entity.id
_entity.type
_entity.pdbx_description
1 polymer ?
#
loop_
_entity_poly.entity_id
_entity_poly.type
_entity_poly.pdbx_seq_one_letter_code
_entity_poly.pdbx_strand_id
1 'polypeptide(L)'
;MSTGPLDPPRAEPIPVDSAHALFDYEVRRDGRVVAHLRAVQSPGGVTVETEVYPVGSRPTDMPVARPITFTSPDQARRFADEALTALEYLNCTVA
;
A
#
# COMPACT_ATOMS: atom_id res chain seq x y z
N MET A 1 -28.45 12.12 -33.44
CA MET A 1 -27.06 11.80 -33.06
C MET A 1 -26.86 12.32 -31.65
N SER A 2 -26.83 11.44 -30.64
CA SER A 2 -26.75 11.82 -29.23
C SER A 2 -25.54 11.12 -28.62
N THR A 3 -24.47 11.85 -28.41
CA THR A 3 -23.27 11.42 -27.69
C THR A 3 -23.48 11.70 -26.21
N GLY A 4 -23.83 10.66 -25.45
CA GLY A 4 -23.82 10.71 -23.99
C GLY A 4 -22.38 10.87 -23.46
N PRO A 5 -22.20 11.43 -22.25
CA PRO A 5 -20.88 11.59 -21.65
C PRO A 5 -20.23 10.23 -21.40
N LEU A 6 -19.00 10.07 -21.88
CA LEU A 6 -18.15 8.93 -21.61
C LEU A 6 -17.81 8.93 -20.11
N ASP A 7 -18.37 7.98 -19.35
CA ASP A 7 -17.93 7.71 -17.98
C ASP A 7 -16.40 7.48 -18.01
N PRO A 8 -15.60 8.16 -17.18
CA PRO A 8 -14.18 7.85 -17.10
C PRO A 8 -14.03 6.40 -16.63
N PRO A 9 -13.05 5.65 -17.14
CA PRO A 9 -12.81 4.29 -16.66
C PRO A 9 -12.62 4.35 -15.15
N ARG A 10 -13.50 3.65 -14.40
CA ARG A 10 -13.21 3.28 -13.01
C ARG A 10 -11.82 2.67 -13.04
N ALA A 11 -10.90 3.21 -12.24
CA ALA A 11 -9.58 2.61 -12.08
C ALA A 11 -9.82 1.18 -11.57
N GLU A 12 -9.75 0.21 -12.48
CA GLU A 12 -9.72 -1.19 -12.10
C GLU A 12 -8.44 -1.36 -11.26
N PRO A 13 -8.52 -2.03 -10.10
CA PRO A 13 -7.32 -2.35 -9.34
C PRO A 13 -6.42 -3.16 -10.28
N ILE A 14 -5.27 -2.58 -10.63
CA ILE A 14 -4.29 -3.24 -11.49
C ILE A 14 -3.93 -4.55 -10.77
N PRO A 15 -4.10 -5.73 -11.38
CA PRO A 15 -3.69 -6.97 -10.76
C PRO A 15 -2.15 -6.98 -10.74
N VAL A 16 -1.58 -6.49 -9.64
CA VAL A 16 -0.13 -6.48 -9.42
C VAL A 16 0.28 -7.90 -9.07
N ASP A 17 0.89 -8.58 -10.03
CA ASP A 17 1.35 -9.96 -9.93
C ASP A 17 2.03 -10.24 -8.58
N SER A 18 1.42 -11.11 -7.77
CA SER A 18 1.96 -11.55 -6.49
C SER A 18 3.33 -12.22 -6.62
N ALA A 19 3.74 -12.64 -7.82
CA ALA A 19 5.02 -13.29 -8.08
C ALA A 19 6.26 -12.40 -7.87
N HIS A 20 6.10 -11.07 -7.76
CA HIS A 20 7.22 -10.12 -7.61
C HIS A 20 7.26 -9.38 -6.26
N ALA A 21 6.40 -9.76 -5.31
CA ALA A 21 6.40 -9.16 -3.98
C ALA A 21 7.59 -9.68 -3.15
N LEU A 22 8.44 -8.77 -2.67
CA LEU A 22 9.56 -9.12 -1.77
C LEU A 22 9.08 -9.28 -0.32
N PHE A 23 8.08 -8.51 0.06
CA PHE A 23 7.36 -8.60 1.33
C PHE A 23 6.00 -7.93 1.19
N ASP A 24 5.07 -8.32 2.06
CA ASP A 24 3.72 -7.79 2.14
C ASP A 24 3.32 -7.80 3.63
N TYR A 25 2.95 -6.65 4.16
CA TYR A 25 2.64 -6.46 5.57
C TYR A 25 1.27 -5.79 5.72
N GLU A 26 0.39 -6.43 6.45
CA GLU A 26 -0.85 -5.81 6.90
C GLU A 26 -0.67 -5.26 8.31
N VAL A 27 -0.97 -3.97 8.48
CA VAL A 27 -0.90 -3.32 9.78
C VAL A 27 -2.31 -3.04 10.29
N ARG A 28 -2.60 -3.52 11.49
CA ARG A 28 -3.89 -3.36 12.14
C ARG A 28 -3.76 -2.59 13.47
N ARG A 29 -4.78 -1.83 13.81
CA ARG A 29 -4.96 -1.20 15.13
C ARG A 29 -6.36 -1.51 15.62
N ASP A 30 -6.48 -2.03 16.84
CA ASP A 30 -7.77 -2.43 17.42
C ASP A 30 -8.60 -3.34 16.50
N GLY A 31 -7.91 -4.26 15.80
CA GLY A 31 -8.53 -5.18 14.85
C GLY A 31 -8.94 -4.56 13.51
N ARG A 32 -8.65 -3.28 13.25
CA ARG A 32 -8.93 -2.58 11.98
C ARG A 32 -7.66 -2.36 11.18
N VAL A 33 -7.69 -2.61 9.87
CA VAL A 33 -6.57 -2.27 8.97
C VAL A 33 -6.36 -0.76 8.94
N VAL A 34 -5.11 -0.33 9.18
CA VAL A 34 -4.69 1.07 9.15
C VAL A 34 -3.63 1.33 8.09
N ALA A 35 -2.85 0.32 7.72
CA ALA A 35 -1.93 0.39 6.60
C ALA A 35 -1.68 -0.98 5.96
N HIS A 36 -1.29 -0.97 4.70
CA HIS A 36 -0.72 -2.09 3.96
C HIS A 36 0.61 -1.62 3.34
N LEU A 37 1.68 -2.39 3.50
CA LEU A 37 2.99 -2.11 2.92
C LEU A 37 3.44 -3.31 2.11
N ARG A 38 3.51 -3.15 0.78
CA ARG A 38 3.91 -4.20 -0.15
C ARG A 38 5.11 -3.74 -0.97
N ALA A 39 6.20 -4.49 -0.94
CA ALA A 39 7.35 -4.21 -1.81
C ALA A 39 7.29 -5.02 -3.09
N VAL A 40 7.33 -4.36 -4.23
CA VAL A 40 7.32 -4.98 -5.56
C VAL A 40 8.64 -4.67 -6.26
N GLN A 41 9.32 -5.72 -6.73
CA GLN A 41 10.52 -5.56 -7.56
C GLN A 41 10.12 -5.12 -8.97
N SER A 42 10.79 -4.07 -9.47
CA SER A 42 10.65 -3.56 -10.83
C SER A 42 12.02 -3.42 -11.52
N PRO A 43 12.07 -3.22 -12.85
CA PRO A 43 13.33 -2.95 -13.55
C PRO A 43 14.07 -1.69 -13.05
N GLY A 44 13.35 -0.72 -12.46
CA GLY A 44 13.91 0.54 -11.97
C GLY A 44 14.33 0.52 -10.50
N GLY A 45 14.21 -0.62 -9.81
CA GLY A 45 14.45 -0.74 -8.37
C GLY A 45 13.28 -1.42 -7.65
N VAL A 46 13.11 -1.13 -6.37
CA VAL A 46 12.02 -1.68 -5.55
C VAL A 46 11.04 -0.58 -5.17
N THR A 47 9.77 -0.78 -5.45
CA THR A 47 8.71 0.14 -5.03
C THR A 47 7.99 -0.45 -3.84
N VAL A 48 7.97 0.27 -2.73
CA VAL A 48 7.08 -0.03 -1.60
C VAL A 48 5.78 0.70 -1.87
N GLU A 49 4.77 -0.06 -2.29
CA GLU A 49 3.40 0.38 -2.39
C GLU A 49 2.82 0.45 -0.97
N THR A 50 2.37 1.64 -0.57
CA THR A 50 1.71 1.80 0.72
C THR A 50 0.27 2.22 0.53
N GLU A 51 -0.64 1.55 1.21
CA GLU A 51 -2.04 1.93 1.31
C GLU A 51 -2.33 2.31 2.75
N VAL A 52 -2.75 3.55 3.00
CA VAL A 52 -3.08 4.03 4.34
C VAL A 52 -4.59 4.21 4.48
N TYR A 53 -5.15 3.68 5.56
CA TYR A 53 -6.55 3.79 5.91
C TYR A 53 -6.68 4.74 7.11
N PRO A 54 -7.02 6.02 6.90
CA PRO A 54 -7.06 7.01 7.98
C PRO A 54 -8.00 6.63 9.11
N VAL A 55 -7.60 6.96 10.34
CA VAL A 55 -8.44 6.80 11.53
C VAL A 55 -9.69 7.66 11.35
N GLY A 56 -10.87 7.04 11.39
CA GLY A 56 -12.15 7.71 11.17
C GLY A 56 -12.75 7.54 9.77
N SER A 57 -12.00 7.01 8.80
CA SER A 57 -12.56 6.62 7.50
C SER A 57 -13.62 5.52 7.66
N ARG A 58 -14.59 5.46 6.76
CA ARG A 58 -15.55 4.36 6.68
C ARG A 58 -14.90 3.15 5.98
N PRO A 59 -15.40 1.92 6.19
CA PRO A 59 -14.90 0.74 5.49
C PRO A 59 -14.99 0.83 3.95
N THR A 60 -15.88 1.69 3.44
CA THR A 60 -16.08 1.93 2.00
C THR A 60 -15.16 2.99 1.42
N ASP A 61 -14.42 3.72 2.26
CA ASP A 61 -13.52 4.76 1.80
C ASP A 61 -12.28 4.13 1.17
N MET A 62 -11.84 4.68 0.04
CA MET A 62 -10.63 4.20 -0.62
C MET A 62 -9.39 4.52 0.22
N PRO A 63 -8.40 3.61 0.30
CA PRO A 63 -7.14 3.91 0.94
C PRO A 63 -6.39 5.01 0.20
N VAL A 64 -5.52 5.70 0.93
CA VAL A 64 -4.57 6.64 0.34
C VAL A 64 -3.34 5.88 -0.09
N ALA A 65 -3.22 5.63 -1.39
CA ALA A 65 -2.05 4.99 -1.98
C ALA A 65 -0.85 5.96 -2.06
N ARG A 66 0.31 5.54 -1.54
CA ARG A 66 1.59 6.27 -1.61
C ARG A 66 2.73 5.32 -1.99
N PRO A 67 3.08 5.20 -3.28
CA PRO A 67 4.23 4.43 -3.70
C PRO A 67 5.53 5.17 -3.41
N ILE A 68 6.54 4.45 -2.93
CA ILE A 68 7.88 4.98 -2.67
C ILE A 68 8.91 4.07 -3.31
N THR A 69 9.71 4.60 -4.22
CA THR A 69 10.71 3.84 -4.98
C THR A 69 12.11 3.98 -4.39
N PHE A 70 12.77 2.85 -4.22
CA PHE A 70 14.13 2.72 -3.72
C PHE A 70 15.03 2.09 -4.78
N THR A 71 16.32 2.42 -4.74
CA THR A 71 17.30 1.90 -5.71
C THR A 71 17.75 0.48 -5.39
N SER A 72 17.54 -0.01 -4.15
CA SER A 72 17.87 -1.38 -3.76
C SER A 72 16.82 -2.02 -2.84
N PRO A 73 16.73 -3.37 -2.84
CA PRO A 73 15.89 -4.11 -1.89
C PRO A 73 16.22 -3.81 -0.42
N ASP A 74 17.50 -3.65 -0.08
CA ASP A 74 17.93 -3.37 1.30
C ASP A 74 17.40 -2.03 1.82
N GLN A 75 17.36 -1.00 0.96
CA GLN A 75 16.80 0.30 1.33
C GLN A 75 15.29 0.22 1.54
N ALA A 76 14.59 -0.47 0.63
CA ALA A 76 13.15 -0.70 0.76
C ALA A 76 12.81 -1.47 2.04
N ARG A 77 13.63 -2.48 2.39
CA ARG A 77 13.46 -3.26 3.62
C ARG A 77 13.67 -2.42 4.87
N ARG A 78 14.76 -1.64 4.94
CA ARG A 78 15.01 -0.74 6.09
C ARG A 78 13.89 0.27 6.28
N PHE A 79 13.40 0.85 5.19
CA PHE A 79 12.24 1.74 5.24
C PHE A 79 11.02 1.04 5.84
N ALA A 80 10.69 -0.17 5.38
CA ALA A 80 9.57 -0.93 5.90
C ALA A 80 9.76 -1.27 7.39
N ASP A 81 10.94 -1.77 7.78
CA ASP A 81 11.24 -2.12 9.18
C ASP A 81 11.10 -0.90 10.12
N GLU A 82 11.60 0.27 9.72
CA GLU A 82 11.45 1.51 10.50
C GLU A 82 9.99 1.97 10.57
N ALA A 83 9.24 1.90 9.46
CA ALA A 83 7.84 2.26 9.42
C ALA A 83 6.98 1.34 10.31
N LEU A 84 7.22 0.03 10.23
CA LEU A 84 6.54 -0.97 11.05
C LEU A 84 6.87 -0.78 12.53
N THR A 85 8.13 -0.55 12.87
CA THR A 85 8.56 -0.25 14.25
C THR A 85 7.82 0.98 14.80
N ALA A 86 7.70 2.05 14.01
CA ALA A 86 6.95 3.24 14.41
C ALA A 86 5.45 2.93 14.63
N LEU A 87 4.86 2.07 13.81
CA LEU A 87 3.46 1.66 13.93
C LEU A 87 3.23 0.77 15.15
N GLU A 88 4.16 -0.12 15.47
CA GLU A 88 4.15 -0.92 16.70
C GLU A 88 4.16 -0.04 17.95
N TYR A 89 5.00 1.02 17.98
CA TYR A 89 4.98 2.02 19.06
C TYR A 89 3.64 2.75 19.20
N LEU A 90 2.81 2.77 18.15
CA LEU A 90 1.45 3.33 18.16
C LEU A 90 0.38 2.28 18.51
N ASN A 91 0.78 1.13 19.05
CA ASN A 91 -0.06 -0.03 19.38
C ASN A 91 -0.71 -0.68 18.15
N CYS A 92 -0.04 -0.65 17.01
CA CYS A 92 -0.44 -1.45 15.87
C CYS A 92 0.18 -2.84 15.95
N THR A 93 -0.49 -3.82 15.34
CA THR A 93 0.00 -5.18 15.14
C THR A 93 0.29 -5.40 13.67
N VAL A 94 1.39 -6.08 13.37
CA VAL A 94 1.82 -6.44 12.01
C VAL A 94 1.52 -7.93 11.78
N ALA A 95 0.92 -8.25 10.63
CA ALA A 95 0.61 -9.61 10.19
C ALA A 95 1.32 -9.93 8.88
#